data_AF-A0A5C7LNF5-F1
#
_entry.id   AF-A0A5C7LNF5-F1
#
_cell.length_a   1.000
_cell.length_b   1.000
_cell.length_c   1.000
_cell.angle_alpha   90.00
_cell.angle_beta   90.00
_cell.angle_gamma   90.00
#
_symmetry.space_group_name_H-M   'P 1'
#
loop_
_entity.id
_entity.type
_entity.pdbx_description
1 polymer ?
#
loop_
_entity_poly.entity_id
_entity_poly.type
_entity_poly.pdbx_seq_one_letter_code
_entity_poly.pdbx_strand_id
1 'polypeptide(L)'
;MPFERVAANFTTNALTRQQHNGREYAIAPAVLAKAGVLNNMLLPATELAAFAEAWNGRPVPLRHPTDGAGNFISANSPAVLARQGVGQVFNARMDGDRLLGDLWLDVAQIHQLGGQALAAL
;
A
#
# COMPACT_ATOMS: atom_id res chain seq x y z
N MET A 1 -46.69 7.95 4.12
CA MET A 1 -45.45 7.22 3.78
C MET A 1 -44.28 7.95 4.43
N PRO A 2 -43.63 7.43 5.50
CA PRO A 2 -42.46 8.09 6.04
C PRO A 2 -41.24 7.74 5.18
N PHE A 3 -40.43 8.74 4.85
CA PHE A 3 -39.15 8.55 4.18
C PHE A 3 -38.11 8.16 5.23
N GLU A 4 -37.54 6.97 5.07
CA GLU A 4 -36.45 6.47 5.92
C GLU A 4 -35.14 7.16 5.51
N ARG A 5 -34.45 7.79 6.47
CA ARG A 5 -33.16 8.43 6.23
C ARG A 5 -32.09 7.35 6.07
N VAL A 6 -31.70 7.06 4.83
CA VAL A 6 -30.50 6.28 4.54
C VAL A 6 -29.28 7.16 4.83
N ALA A 7 -28.53 6.82 5.89
CA ALA A 7 -27.21 7.39 6.10
C ALA A 7 -26.22 6.67 5.18
N ALA A 8 -25.80 7.34 4.11
CA ALA A 8 -24.68 6.88 3.30
C ALA A 8 -23.37 7.33 3.96
N ASN A 9 -22.59 6.39 4.48
CA ASN A 9 -21.24 6.65 4.98
C ASN A 9 -20.29 6.69 3.79
N PHE A 10 -19.95 7.90 3.33
CA PHE A 10 -18.92 8.09 2.32
C PHE A 10 -17.55 8.10 3.00
N THR A 11 -16.78 7.02 2.85
CA THR A 11 -15.35 7.03 3.18
C THR A 11 -14.61 7.57 1.97
N THR A 12 -14.20 8.85 2.03
CA THR A 12 -13.23 9.36 1.06
C THR A 12 -11.88 8.72 1.38
N ASN A 13 -11.14 8.23 0.37
CA ASN A 13 -9.74 7.87 0.55
C ASN A 13 -8.97 9.18 0.79
N ALA A 14 -8.90 9.61 2.04
CA ALA A 14 -8.24 10.83 2.43
C ALA A 14 -6.72 10.62 2.38
N LEU A 15 -6.08 11.19 1.37
CA LEU A 15 -4.64 11.39 1.37
C LEU A 15 -4.33 12.48 2.41
N THR A 16 -3.58 12.12 3.45
CA THR A 16 -3.17 13.04 4.51
C THR A 16 -1.68 13.35 4.36
N ARG A 17 -1.24 14.57 4.66
CA ARG A 17 0.19 14.93 4.62
C ARG A 17 0.77 15.00 6.03
N GLN A 18 1.94 14.42 6.24
CA GLN A 18 2.63 14.41 7.52
C GLN A 18 4.14 14.61 7.37
N GLN A 19 4.72 15.43 8.25
CA GLN A 19 6.17 15.54 8.39
C GLN A 19 6.68 14.48 9.39
N HIS A 20 7.69 13.71 8.99
CA HIS A 20 8.36 12.76 9.87
C HIS A 20 9.85 12.71 9.57
N ASN A 21 10.70 12.87 10.59
CA ASN A 21 12.17 12.89 10.47
C ASN A 21 12.69 13.81 9.35
N GLY A 22 12.06 14.99 9.18
CA GLY A 22 12.44 15.98 8.17
C GLY A 22 11.99 15.65 6.73
N ARG A 23 11.17 14.61 6.54
CA ARG A 23 10.61 14.23 5.23
C ARG A 23 9.09 14.41 5.22
N GLU A 24 8.56 14.82 4.08
CA GLU A 24 7.12 14.92 3.84
C GLU A 24 6.58 13.62 3.28
N TYR A 25 5.55 13.09 3.93
CA TYR A 25 4.85 11.90 3.49
C TYR A 25 3.39 12.22 3.15
N ALA A 26 2.93 11.66 2.04
CA ALA A 26 1.52 11.55 1.72
C ALA A 26 1.05 10.15 2.14
N ILE A 27 0.06 10.11 3.03
CA ILE A 27 -0.39 8.90 3.72
C ILE A 27 -1.80 8.56 3.26
N ALA A 28 -2.00 7.36 2.74
CA ALA A 28 -3.31 6.88 2.32
C ALA A 28 -3.59 5.47 2.87
N PRO A 29 -4.80 5.19 3.36
CA PRO A 29 -5.20 3.83 3.72
C PRO A 29 -5.33 2.97 2.47
N ALA A 30 -4.93 1.70 2.55
CA ALA A 30 -4.98 0.74 1.46
C ALA A 30 -5.35 -0.67 1.94
N VAL A 31 -5.96 -1.43 1.03
CA VAL A 31 -6.08 -2.89 1.15
C VAL A 31 -4.85 -3.49 0.48
N LEU A 32 -3.96 -4.11 1.26
CA LEU A 32 -2.70 -4.67 0.78
C LEU A 32 -2.89 -6.05 0.16
N ALA A 33 -3.74 -6.86 0.79
CA ALA A 33 -4.11 -8.19 0.33
C ALA A 33 -5.50 -8.55 0.83
N LYS A 34 -6.13 -9.51 0.16
CA LYS A 34 -7.39 -10.12 0.60
C LYS A 34 -7.20 -11.63 0.68
N ALA A 35 -7.69 -12.25 1.74
CA ALA A 35 -7.71 -13.70 1.87
C ALA A 35 -8.54 -14.32 0.73
N GLY A 36 -8.12 -15.49 0.26
CA GLY A 36 -8.71 -16.15 -0.90
C GLY A 36 -7.63 -16.56 -1.90
N VAL A 37 -8.00 -16.68 -3.18
CA VAL A 37 -7.06 -17.05 -4.24
C VAL A 37 -6.50 -15.81 -4.92
N LEU A 38 -5.19 -15.64 -4.86
CA LEU A 38 -4.43 -14.59 -5.54
C LEU A 38 -3.32 -15.24 -6.37
N ASN A 39 -3.27 -14.96 -7.67
CA ASN A 39 -2.26 -15.51 -8.59
C ASN A 39 -2.13 -17.04 -8.49
N ASN A 40 -3.26 -17.75 -8.54
CA ASN A 40 -3.34 -19.21 -8.45
C ASN A 40 -2.85 -19.82 -7.12
N MET A 41 -2.62 -19.00 -6.08
CA MET A 41 -2.25 -19.45 -4.74
C MET A 41 -3.33 -19.07 -3.73
N LEU A 42 -3.64 -19.98 -2.81
CA LEU A 42 -4.49 -19.69 -1.67
C LEU A 42 -3.70 -18.90 -0.63
N LEU A 43 -4.21 -17.73 -0.26
CA LEU A 43 -3.82 -16.94 0.91
C LEU A 43 -4.87 -17.16 2.01
N PRO A 44 -4.63 -18.05 2.99
CA PRO A 44 -5.55 -18.26 4.10
C PRO A 44 -5.66 -17.01 4.98
N ALA A 45 -6.88 -16.70 5.43
CA ALA A 45 -7.10 -15.56 6.34
C ALA A 45 -6.32 -15.72 7.66
N THR A 46 -6.19 -16.95 8.17
CA THR A 46 -5.42 -17.26 9.38
C THR A 46 -3.94 -16.95 9.22
N GLU A 47 -3.37 -17.21 8.04
CA GLU A 47 -1.97 -16.95 7.75
C GLU A 47 -1.72 -15.44 7.58
N LEU A 48 -2.60 -14.75 6.84
CA LEU A 48 -2.54 -13.29 6.74
C LEU A 48 -2.66 -12.62 8.11
N ALA A 49 -3.54 -13.11 8.98
CA ALA A 49 -3.70 -12.60 10.33
C ALA A 49 -2.46 -12.85 11.21
N ALA A 50 -1.88 -14.05 11.15
CA ALA A 50 -0.68 -14.40 11.91
C ALA A 50 0.53 -13.54 11.56
N PHE A 51 0.60 -13.05 10.31
CA PHE A 51 1.73 -12.27 9.81
C PHE A 51 1.36 -10.82 9.44
N ALA A 52 0.21 -10.31 9.88
CA ALA A 52 -0.24 -8.97 9.53
C ALA A 52 0.81 -7.90 9.88
N GLU A 53 1.39 -7.97 11.08
CA GLU A 53 2.43 -7.01 11.51
C GLU A 53 3.72 -7.07 10.69
N ALA A 54 4.03 -8.23 10.09
CA ALA A 54 5.23 -8.41 9.25
C ALA A 54 5.14 -7.66 7.90
N TRP A 55 4.00 -7.03 7.62
CA TRP A 55 3.82 -6.11 6.49
C TRP A 55 4.27 -4.68 6.80
N ASN A 56 4.45 -4.32 8.08
CA ASN A 56 5.04 -3.04 8.42
C ASN A 56 6.49 -2.95 7.90
N GLY A 57 6.83 -1.81 7.31
CA GLY A 57 8.12 -1.57 6.64
C GLY A 57 8.25 -2.20 5.25
N ARG A 58 7.22 -2.90 4.74
CA ARG A 58 7.26 -3.40 3.35
C ARG A 58 7.23 -2.22 2.37
N PRO A 59 8.05 -2.24 1.32
CA PRO A 59 8.17 -1.12 0.40
C PRO A 59 6.97 -1.02 -0.52
N VAL A 60 6.67 0.22 -0.89
CA VAL A 60 5.71 0.56 -1.94
C VAL A 60 6.54 0.95 -3.17
N PRO A 61 6.73 0.05 -4.15
CA PRO A 61 7.33 0.41 -5.42
C PRO A 61 6.29 1.10 -6.31
N LEU A 62 6.76 1.93 -7.25
CA LEU A 62 5.89 2.56 -8.24
C LEU A 62 5.16 1.53 -9.13
N ARG A 63 5.80 0.38 -9.38
CA ARG A 63 5.24 -0.75 -10.16
C ARG A 63 5.67 -2.08 -9.55
N HIS A 64 4.95 -3.15 -9.90
CA HIS A 64 5.39 -4.51 -9.57
C HIS A 64 6.75 -4.80 -10.23
N PRO A 65 7.81 -5.02 -9.44
CA PRO A 65 9.17 -5.17 -9.97
C PRO A 65 9.30 -6.46 -10.78
N THR A 66 9.98 -6.36 -11.92
CA THR A 66 10.33 -7.49 -12.78
C THR A 66 11.81 -7.44 -13.17
N ASP A 67 12.38 -8.61 -13.46
CA ASP A 67 13.70 -8.69 -14.09
C ASP A 67 13.63 -8.38 -15.60
N GLY A 68 14.78 -8.44 -16.28
CA GLY A 68 14.85 -8.18 -17.73
C GLY A 68 14.12 -9.22 -18.60
N ALA A 69 13.75 -10.38 -18.04
CA ALA A 69 12.98 -11.41 -18.71
C ALA A 69 11.48 -11.33 -18.39
N GLY A 70 11.06 -10.40 -17.52
CA GLY A 70 9.67 -10.20 -17.12
C GLY A 70 9.23 -11.03 -15.92
N ASN A 71 10.13 -11.76 -15.24
CA ASN A 71 9.78 -12.50 -14.04
C ASN A 71 9.61 -11.54 -12.85
N PHE A 72 8.60 -11.75 -12.01
CA PHE A 72 8.41 -10.96 -10.80
C PHE A 72 9.57 -11.16 -9.82
N ILE A 73 10.12 -10.04 -9.33
CA ILE A 73 11.20 -10.03 -8.34
C ILE A 73 10.78 -9.27 -7.08
N SER A 74 11.51 -9.49 -5.98
CA SER A 74 11.19 -8.87 -4.70
C SER A 74 11.37 -7.34 -4.73
N ALA A 75 10.32 -6.63 -4.33
CA ALA A 75 10.37 -5.20 -4.05
C ALA A 75 11.33 -4.84 -2.91
N ASN A 76 11.65 -5.81 -2.04
CA ASN A 76 12.51 -5.63 -0.88
C ASN A 76 14.01 -5.65 -1.20
N SER A 77 14.40 -5.80 -2.48
CA SER A 77 15.82 -5.76 -2.84
C SER A 77 16.35 -4.31 -2.86
N PRO A 78 17.59 -4.05 -2.39
CA PRO A 78 18.16 -2.69 -2.37
C PRO A 78 18.15 -2.01 -3.75
N ALA A 79 18.43 -2.78 -4.81
CA ALA A 79 18.44 -2.27 -6.17
C ALA A 79 17.05 -1.83 -6.67
N VAL A 80 15.99 -2.55 -6.29
CA VAL A 80 14.61 -2.17 -6.64
C VAL A 80 14.18 -0.96 -5.82
N LEU A 81 14.47 -0.93 -4.51
CA LEU A 81 14.17 0.20 -3.64
C LEU A 81 14.77 1.50 -4.18
N ALA A 82 16.05 1.47 -4.58
CA ALA A 82 16.73 2.65 -5.11
C ALA A 82 16.15 3.14 -6.44
N ARG A 83 15.55 2.25 -7.25
CA ARG A 83 15.06 2.58 -8.59
C ARG A 83 13.56 2.90 -8.64
N GLN A 84 12.77 2.30 -7.76
CA GLN A 84 11.31 2.28 -7.87
C GLN A 84 10.60 2.52 -6.54
N GLY A 85 11.30 2.50 -5.40
CA GLY A 85 10.70 2.72 -4.10
C GLY A 85 10.19 4.14 -3.95
N VAL A 86 8.89 4.29 -3.64
CA VAL A 86 8.24 5.58 -3.37
C VAL A 86 7.73 5.70 -1.94
N GLY A 87 7.84 4.64 -1.13
CA GLY A 87 7.27 4.64 0.20
C GLY A 87 7.34 3.30 0.90
N GLN A 88 6.66 3.22 2.03
CA GLN A 88 6.57 2.01 2.86
C GLN A 88 5.17 1.86 3.46
N VAL A 89 4.83 0.63 3.83
CA VAL A 89 3.58 0.29 4.52
C VAL A 89 3.79 0.41 6.03
N PHE A 90 2.83 1.02 6.73
CA PHE A 90 2.74 1.01 8.19
C PHE A 90 1.31 0.72 8.66
N ASN A 91 1.11 0.55 9.97
CA ASN A 91 -0.19 0.29 10.58
C ASN A 91 -0.94 -0.92 9.96
N ALA A 92 -0.17 -1.95 9.59
CA ALA A 92 -0.71 -3.16 9.00
C ALA A 92 -1.58 -3.94 9.99
N ARG A 93 -2.80 -4.30 9.58
CA ARG A 93 -3.80 -4.94 10.44
C ARG A 93 -4.85 -5.68 9.63
N MET A 94 -5.49 -6.67 10.23
CA MET A 94 -6.63 -7.35 9.61
C MET A 94 -7.94 -6.59 9.86
N ASP A 95 -8.81 -6.60 8.86
CA ASP A 95 -10.22 -6.22 8.94
C ASP A 95 -11.05 -7.27 8.18
N GLY A 96 -11.59 -8.23 8.92
CA GLY A 96 -12.25 -9.41 8.35
C GLY A 96 -11.27 -10.22 7.50
N ASP A 97 -11.56 -10.34 6.20
CA ASP A 97 -10.75 -11.06 5.22
C ASP A 97 -9.72 -10.17 4.50
N ARG A 98 -9.58 -8.89 4.91
CA ARG A 98 -8.67 -7.93 4.30
C ARG A 98 -7.49 -7.64 5.20
N LEU A 99 -6.30 -7.61 4.62
CA LEU A 99 -5.14 -7.00 5.22
C LEU A 99 -5.10 -5.53 4.82
N LEU A 100 -5.30 -4.64 5.78
CA LEU A 100 -5.21 -3.19 5.62
C LEU A 100 -3.83 -2.70 6.02
N GLY A 101 -3.46 -1.53 5.53
CA GLY A 101 -2.31 -0.76 6.01
C GLY A 101 -2.35 0.65 5.46
N ASP A 102 -1.47 1.50 5.98
CA ASP A 102 -1.31 2.87 5.53
C ASP A 102 -0.06 2.94 4.65
N LEU A 103 -0.22 3.45 3.42
CA LEU A 103 0.88 3.70 2.50
C LEU A 103 1.49 5.04 2.85
N TRP A 104 2.73 5.05 3.34
CA TRP A 104 3.50 6.26 3.60
C TRP A 104 4.37 6.55 2.39
N LEU A 105 3.88 7.42 1.52
CA LEU A 105 4.51 7.78 0.27
C LEU A 105 5.41 9.00 0.45
N ASP A 106 6.69 8.85 0.16
CA ASP A 106 7.65 9.92 0.28
C ASP A 106 7.51 10.91 -0.89
N VAL A 107 7.10 12.13 -0.57
CA VAL A 107 6.80 13.15 -1.58
C VAL A 107 8.04 13.50 -2.40
N ALA A 108 9.21 13.58 -1.77
CA ALA A 108 10.46 13.91 -2.47
C ALA A 108 10.88 12.80 -3.43
N GLN A 109 10.78 11.53 -3.04
CA GLN A 109 11.06 10.39 -3.93
C GLN A 109 10.09 10.34 -5.12
N ILE A 110 8.81 10.61 -4.88
CA ILE A 110 7.82 10.71 -5.96
C ILE A 110 8.19 11.81 -6.95
N HIS A 111 8.55 13.01 -6.46
CA HIS A 111 8.99 14.10 -7.32
C HIS A 111 10.28 13.76 -8.08
N GLN A 112 11.23 13.08 -7.44
CA GLN A 112 12.47 12.65 -8.07
C GLN A 112 12.23 11.64 -9.20
N LEU A 113 11.31 10.70 -9.02
CA LEU A 113 10.93 9.74 -10.06
C LEU A 113 10.14 10.41 -11.20
N GLY A 114 9.30 11.38 -10.85
CA GLY A 114 8.53 12.16 -11.82
C GLY A 114 7.57 11.33 -12.66
N GLY A 115 7.10 11.92 -13.75
CA GLY A 115 6.19 11.26 -14.70
C GLY A 115 4.93 10.71 -14.01
N GLN A 116 4.69 9.41 -14.18
CA GLN A 116 3.51 8.74 -13.60
C GLN A 116 3.53 8.67 -12.07
N ALA A 117 4.70 8.81 -11.42
CA ALA A 117 4.77 8.81 -9.96
C ALA A 117 4.00 10.00 -9.35
N LEU A 118 3.96 11.14 -10.05
CA LEU A 118 3.26 12.34 -9.58
C LEU A 118 1.75 12.14 -9.44
N ALA A 119 1.17 11.16 -10.14
CA ALA A 119 -0.26 10.83 -10.03
C ALA A 119 -0.61 10.10 -8.72
N ALA A 120 0.39 9.75 -7.90
CA ALA A 120 0.18 9.13 -6.59
C ALA A 120 0.01 10.16 -5.45
N LEU A 121 0.15 11.46 -5.74
CA LEU A 121 -0.05 12.59 -4.82
C LEU A 121 -1.33 13.36 -5.14
#